data_AF-A0A3M7DFD8-F1
#
_entry.id   AF-A0A3M7DFD8-F1
#
_cell.length_a   1.000
_cell.length_b   1.000
_cell.length_c   1.000
_cell.angle_alpha   90.00
_cell.angle_beta   90.00
_cell.angle_gamma   90.00
#
_symmetry.space_group_name_H-M   'P 1'
#
loop_
_entity.id
_entity.type
_entity.pdbx_description
1 polymer ?
#
loop_
_entity_poly.entity_id
_entity_poly.type
_entity_poly.pdbx_seq_one_letter_code
_entity_poly.pdbx_strand_id
1 'polypeptide(L)'
;MASSMLPASDNWSIHSIPLAFGLGLVPHLYCQGRLILATRGQMSIAQPRNNLETWKGKLPNALWAQLSRARGAHLNSLEVFPLFAAAILAGNMSKVPSKDLNNAALSFLGARTLYMTLYTTISHDTLAFARTERSANDWPCTSRAQSQYQEMNVPATPTEEAAGLRTVIQSKKYPLLRR
;
A
#
# COMPACT_ATOMS: atom_id res chain seq x y z
N MET A 1 52.33 17.92 -22.57
CA MET A 1 51.29 17.76 -21.53
C MET A 1 49.95 17.82 -22.22
N ALA A 2 49.46 16.67 -22.74
CA ALA A 2 48.17 16.63 -23.44
C ALA A 2 47.04 16.60 -22.40
N SER A 3 46.38 17.75 -22.21
CA SER A 3 45.16 17.83 -21.41
C SER A 3 44.11 16.91 -22.03
N SER A 4 43.73 15.88 -21.29
CA SER A 4 42.72 14.91 -21.68
C SER A 4 41.42 15.61 -22.06
N MET A 5 41.11 15.57 -23.35
CA MET A 5 39.78 15.83 -23.91
C MET A 5 38.83 14.72 -23.44
N LEU A 6 38.35 14.79 -22.21
CA LEU A 6 37.10 14.13 -21.85
C LEU A 6 35.99 15.14 -22.15
N PRO A 7 34.95 14.76 -22.90
CA PRO A 7 33.79 15.64 -23.09
C PRO A 7 33.29 16.06 -21.71
N ALA A 8 32.91 17.33 -21.57
CA ALA A 8 32.27 17.83 -20.35
C ALA A 8 31.18 16.82 -19.97
N SER A 9 31.30 16.21 -18.79
CA SER A 9 30.34 15.20 -18.34
C SER A 9 28.97 15.85 -18.35
N ASP A 10 28.11 15.45 -19.29
CA ASP A 10 26.77 16.01 -19.41
C ASP A 10 26.09 15.93 -18.04
N ASN A 11 25.50 17.04 -17.60
CA ASN A 11 24.83 17.10 -16.31
C ASN A 11 23.36 16.70 -16.48
N TRP A 12 23.09 15.40 -16.34
CA TRP A 12 21.74 14.82 -16.45
C TRP A 12 20.96 14.91 -15.13
N SER A 13 21.59 15.43 -14.07
CA SER A 13 20.98 15.50 -12.74
C SER A 13 19.68 16.31 -12.72
N ILE A 14 19.55 17.36 -13.54
CA ILE A 14 18.30 18.15 -13.62
C ILE A 14 17.16 17.30 -14.21
N HIS A 15 17.45 16.46 -15.20
CA HIS A 15 16.46 15.53 -15.77
C HIS A 15 16.05 14.42 -14.81
N SER A 16 16.86 14.15 -13.77
CA SER A 16 16.50 13.17 -12.74
C SER A 16 15.29 13.61 -11.89
N ILE A 17 15.01 14.92 -11.80
CA ILE A 17 13.86 15.46 -11.04
C ILE A 17 12.52 15.01 -11.66
N PRO A 18 12.21 15.30 -12.94
CA PRO A 18 10.99 14.80 -13.55
C PRO A 18 10.95 13.27 -13.64
N LEU A 19 12.10 12.61 -13.81
CA LEU A 19 12.17 11.15 -13.78
C LEU A 19 11.79 10.57 -12.42
N ALA A 20 12.29 11.14 -11.31
CA ALA A 20 11.96 10.70 -9.96
C ALA A 20 10.47 10.89 -9.64
N PHE A 21 9.89 12.01 -10.09
CA PHE A 21 8.46 12.26 -9.96
C PHE A 21 7.63 11.25 -10.76
N GLY A 22 7.99 11.03 -12.03
CA GLY A 22 7.34 10.06 -12.90
C GLY A 22 7.41 8.63 -12.34
N LEU A 23 8.57 8.26 -11.77
CA LEU A 23 8.75 6.96 -11.13
C LEU A 23 7.80 6.77 -9.94
N GLY A 24 7.61 7.83 -9.13
CA GLY A 24 6.63 7.85 -8.05
C GLY A 24 5.17 7.70 -8.51
N LEU A 25 4.84 8.08 -9.74
CA LEU A 25 3.49 7.94 -10.32
C LEU A 25 3.18 6.53 -10.82
N VAL A 26 4.19 5.73 -11.21
CA VAL A 26 4.00 4.36 -11.71
C VAL A 26 3.10 3.49 -10.82
N PRO A 27 3.33 3.37 -9.50
CA PRO A 27 2.49 2.54 -8.62
C PRO A 27 1.08 3.11 -8.46
N HIS A 28 0.92 4.43 -8.58
CA HIS A 28 -0.39 5.07 -8.56
C HIS A 28 -1.20 4.73 -9.81
N LEU A 29 -0.57 4.82 -10.99
CA LEU A 29 -1.20 4.46 -12.27
C LEU A 29 -1.55 2.98 -12.32
N TYR A 30 -0.67 2.11 -11.82
CA TYR A 30 -0.95 0.68 -11.67
C TYR A 30 -2.16 0.45 -10.74
N CYS A 31 -2.18 1.08 -9.57
CA CYS A 31 -3.28 0.97 -8.61
C CYS A 31 -4.61 1.44 -9.22
N GLN A 32 -4.65 2.64 -9.79
CA GLN A 32 -5.87 3.21 -10.35
C GLN A 32 -6.33 2.46 -11.60
N GLY A 33 -5.44 2.10 -12.52
CA GLY A 33 -5.78 1.33 -13.70
C GLY A 33 -6.39 -0.03 -13.33
N ARG A 34 -5.79 -0.73 -12.37
CA ARG A 34 -6.35 -2.00 -11.89
C ARG A 34 -7.65 -1.85 -11.11
N LEU A 35 -7.79 -0.79 -10.33
CA LEU A 35 -9.04 -0.50 -9.62
C LEU A 35 -10.17 -0.20 -10.62
N ILE A 36 -9.90 0.59 -11.67
CA ILE A 36 -10.85 0.88 -12.76
C ILE A 36 -11.31 -0.41 -13.44
N LEU A 37 -10.36 -1.28 -13.80
CA LEU A 37 -10.66 -2.56 -14.43
C LEU A 37 -11.49 -3.48 -13.52
N ALA A 38 -11.17 -3.54 -12.22
CA ALA A 38 -11.88 -4.37 -11.27
C ALA A 38 -13.29 -3.84 -10.93
N THR A 39 -13.47 -2.51 -10.95
CA THR A 39 -14.74 -1.84 -10.61
C THR A 39 -15.58 -1.48 -11.84
N ARG A 40 -15.12 -1.84 -13.05
CA ARG A 40 -15.74 -1.45 -14.33
C ARG A 40 -16.02 0.06 -14.43
N GLY A 41 -15.12 0.88 -13.88
CA GLY A 41 -15.24 2.33 -13.88
C GLY A 41 -16.24 2.92 -12.89
N GLN A 42 -16.79 2.13 -11.94
CA GLN A 42 -17.71 2.60 -10.90
C GLN A 42 -16.99 3.38 -9.78
N MET A 43 -16.20 4.39 -10.14
CA MET A 43 -15.46 5.22 -9.19
C MET A 43 -16.13 6.57 -9.00
N SER A 44 -16.06 7.08 -7.77
CA SER A 44 -16.50 8.44 -7.48
C SER A 44 -15.48 9.44 -8.04
N ILE A 45 -15.95 10.30 -8.94
CA ILE A 45 -15.19 11.46 -9.45
C ILE A 45 -15.07 12.53 -8.36
N ALA A 46 -16.04 12.58 -7.43
CA ALA A 46 -16.06 13.55 -6.34
C ALA A 46 -14.93 13.29 -5.32
N GLN A 47 -14.58 12.02 -5.05
CA GLN A 47 -13.58 11.64 -4.06
C GLN A 47 -12.56 10.63 -4.64
N PRO A 48 -11.70 11.06 -5.57
CA PRO A 48 -10.77 10.18 -6.29
C PRO A 48 -9.83 9.43 -5.34
N ARG A 49 -9.40 10.11 -4.26
CA ARG A 49 -8.42 9.59 -3.29
C ARG A 49 -8.99 8.50 -2.38
N ASN A 50 -10.29 8.50 -2.12
CA ASN A 50 -10.93 7.56 -1.20
C ASN A 50 -11.56 6.35 -1.90
N ASN A 51 -11.54 6.30 -3.24
CA ASN A 51 -12.12 5.18 -4.00
C ASN A 51 -11.62 3.81 -3.51
N LEU A 52 -10.32 3.66 -3.24
CA LEU A 52 -9.76 2.40 -2.75
C LEU A 52 -10.37 1.93 -1.41
N GLU A 53 -10.73 2.87 -0.53
CA GLU A 53 -11.35 2.59 0.77
C GLU A 53 -12.84 2.26 0.60
N THR A 54 -13.54 2.94 -0.31
CA THR A 54 -14.95 2.68 -0.64
C THR A 54 -15.20 1.25 -1.13
N TRP A 55 -14.19 0.65 -1.77
CA TRP A 55 -14.24 -0.71 -2.31
C TRP A 55 -13.66 -1.79 -1.38
N LYS A 56 -13.33 -1.43 -0.13
CA LYS A 56 -12.91 -2.38 0.91
C LYS A 56 -14.05 -3.37 1.21
N GLY A 57 -13.78 -4.66 1.11
CA GLY A 57 -14.75 -5.74 1.31
C GLY A 57 -15.64 -6.08 0.10
N LYS A 58 -15.64 -5.25 -0.95
CA LYS A 58 -16.34 -5.54 -2.22
C LYS A 58 -15.41 -6.20 -3.24
N LEU A 59 -14.12 -5.92 -3.15
CA LEU A 59 -13.08 -6.53 -3.98
C LEU A 59 -12.52 -7.79 -3.30
N PRO A 60 -11.98 -8.75 -4.07
CA PRO A 60 -11.22 -9.87 -3.52
C PRO A 60 -10.12 -9.36 -2.57
N ASN A 61 -9.98 -9.98 -1.40
CA ASN A 61 -9.05 -9.52 -0.36
C ASN A 61 -7.59 -9.43 -0.86
N ALA A 62 -7.16 -10.40 -1.67
CA ALA A 62 -5.81 -10.41 -2.26
C ALA A 62 -5.60 -9.20 -3.20
N LEU A 63 -6.62 -8.86 -3.99
CA LEU A 63 -6.58 -7.69 -4.88
C LEU A 63 -6.51 -6.40 -4.07
N TRP A 64 -7.37 -6.26 -3.06
CA TRP A 64 -7.42 -5.06 -2.24
C TRP A 64 -6.09 -4.84 -1.49
N ALA A 65 -5.50 -5.91 -0.93
CA ALA A 65 -4.20 -5.85 -0.28
C ALA A 65 -3.09 -5.39 -1.25
N GLN A 66 -3.07 -5.92 -2.48
CA GLN A 66 -2.12 -5.51 -3.50
C GLN A 66 -2.26 -4.02 -3.88
N LEU A 67 -3.50 -3.55 -4.09
CA LEU A 67 -3.76 -2.16 -4.43
C LEU A 67 -3.44 -1.22 -3.26
N SER A 68 -3.71 -1.63 -2.03
CA SER A 68 -3.35 -0.88 -0.82
C SER A 68 -1.83 -0.70 -0.71
N ARG A 69 -1.04 -1.76 -0.97
CA ARG A 69 0.42 -1.66 -1.02
C ARG A 69 0.90 -0.73 -2.14
N ALA A 70 0.33 -0.83 -3.33
CA ALA A 70 0.68 0.07 -4.44
C ALA A 70 0.40 1.54 -4.09
N ARG A 71 -0.72 1.84 -3.42
CA ARG A 71 -1.03 3.18 -2.91
C ARG A 71 -0.04 3.64 -1.84
N GLY A 72 0.35 2.75 -0.92
CA GLY A 72 1.38 3.04 0.08
C GLY A 72 2.74 3.36 -0.54
N ALA A 73 3.16 2.61 -1.56
CA ALA A 73 4.41 2.86 -2.29
C ALA A 73 4.42 4.22 -3.00
N HIS A 74 3.29 4.63 -3.56
CA HIS A 74 3.13 5.96 -4.16
C HIS A 74 3.30 7.08 -3.12
N LEU A 75 2.60 6.99 -1.98
CA LEU A 75 2.68 8.01 -0.93
C LEU A 75 4.10 8.11 -0.37
N ASN A 76 4.76 6.99 -0.12
CA ASN A 76 6.15 6.98 0.31
C ASN A 76 7.06 7.66 -0.71
N SER A 77 6.82 7.44 -2.02
CA SER A 77 7.58 8.09 -3.09
C SER A 77 7.42 9.61 -3.07
N LEU A 78 6.21 10.11 -2.80
CA LEU A 78 5.93 11.54 -2.70
C LEU A 78 6.51 12.20 -1.43
N GLU A 79 6.67 11.47 -0.34
CA GLU A 79 7.26 12.01 0.91
C GLU A 79 8.76 12.29 0.77
N VAL A 80 9.48 11.44 0.02
CA VAL A 80 10.94 11.57 -0.17
C VAL A 80 11.30 12.49 -1.33
N PHE A 81 10.40 12.64 -2.32
CA PHE A 81 10.65 13.43 -3.53
C PHE A 81 11.09 14.88 -3.28
N PRO A 82 10.46 15.67 -2.38
CA PRO A 82 10.86 17.07 -2.14
C PRO A 82 12.30 17.18 -1.63
N LEU A 83 12.71 16.26 -0.77
CA LEU A 83 14.07 16.23 -0.22
C LEU A 83 15.10 15.91 -1.33
N PHE A 84 14.79 14.96 -2.20
CA PHE A 84 15.63 14.63 -3.36
C PHE A 84 15.74 15.81 -4.34
N ALA A 85 14.61 16.43 -4.71
CA ALA A 85 14.60 17.57 -5.62
C ALA A 85 15.39 18.76 -5.04
N ALA A 86 15.23 19.04 -3.75
CA ALA A 86 16.00 20.08 -3.06
C ALA A 86 17.50 19.77 -3.04
N ALA A 87 17.90 18.52 -2.78
CA ALA A 87 19.30 18.11 -2.77
C ALA A 87 19.96 18.25 -4.15
N ILE A 88 19.29 17.81 -5.23
CA ILE A 88 19.79 17.97 -6.59
C ILE A 88 19.88 19.44 -6.97
N LEU A 89 18.88 20.26 -6.62
CA LEU A 89 18.91 21.69 -6.92
C LEU A 89 20.04 22.40 -6.16
N ALA A 90 20.19 22.13 -4.86
CA ALA A 90 21.25 22.69 -4.04
C ALA A 90 22.65 22.27 -4.53
N GLY A 91 22.82 21.01 -4.93
CA GLY A 91 24.07 20.50 -5.50
C GLY A 91 24.43 21.13 -6.85
N ASN A 92 23.42 21.43 -7.68
CA ASN A 92 23.63 22.19 -8.91
C ASN A 92 23.98 23.66 -8.63
N MET A 93 23.34 24.29 -7.62
CA MET A 93 23.65 25.67 -7.22
C MET A 93 25.07 25.82 -6.66
N SER A 94 25.57 24.82 -5.93
CA SER A 94 26.94 24.81 -5.39
C SER A 94 28.01 24.34 -6.39
N LYS A 95 27.64 24.05 -7.65
CA LYS A 95 28.54 23.62 -8.74
C LYS A 95 29.36 22.36 -8.39
N VAL A 96 28.74 21.40 -7.71
CA VAL A 96 29.34 20.08 -7.45
C VAL A 96 29.69 19.41 -8.79
N PRO A 97 30.78 18.62 -8.87
CA PRO A 97 31.14 17.89 -10.09
C PRO A 97 29.95 17.06 -10.61
N SER A 98 29.63 17.21 -11.91
CA SER A 98 28.46 16.55 -12.52
C SER A 98 28.51 15.02 -12.40
N LYS A 99 29.71 14.43 -12.33
CA LYS A 99 29.89 12.98 -12.14
C LYS A 99 29.30 12.50 -10.81
N ASP A 100 29.53 13.24 -9.73
CA ASP A 100 29.06 12.87 -8.39
C ASP A 100 27.54 13.08 -8.28
N LEU A 101 27.03 14.18 -8.84
CA LEU A 101 25.58 14.45 -8.93
C LEU A 101 24.84 13.40 -9.75
N ASN A 102 25.39 13.01 -10.91
CA ASN A 102 24.79 12.00 -11.77
C ASN A 102 24.79 10.62 -11.08
N ASN A 103 25.86 10.26 -10.37
CA ASN A 103 25.92 9.00 -9.63
C ASN A 103 24.96 8.98 -8.43
N ALA A 104 24.83 10.09 -7.70
CA ALA A 104 23.85 10.25 -6.63
C ALA A 104 22.41 10.16 -7.15
N ALA A 105 22.10 10.81 -8.28
CA ALA A 105 20.80 10.72 -8.92
C ALA A 105 20.48 9.31 -9.41
N LEU A 106 21.44 8.64 -10.06
CA LEU A 106 21.28 7.28 -10.59
C LEU A 106 21.08 6.26 -9.46
N SER A 107 21.90 6.34 -8.41
CA SER A 107 21.78 5.45 -7.25
C SER A 107 20.45 5.63 -6.53
N PHE A 108 19.98 6.87 -6.37
CA PHE A 108 18.66 7.15 -5.80
C PHE A 108 17.54 6.56 -6.66
N LEU A 109 17.53 6.84 -7.97
CA LEU A 109 16.52 6.30 -8.90
C LEU A 109 16.54 4.77 -8.94
N GLY A 110 17.72 4.16 -9.00
CA GLY A 110 17.90 2.72 -9.02
C GLY A 110 17.40 2.06 -7.73
N ALA A 111 17.82 2.57 -6.58
CA ALA A 111 17.35 2.09 -5.27
C ALA A 111 15.83 2.24 -5.13
N ARG A 112 15.27 3.34 -5.63
CA ARG A 112 13.82 3.58 -5.57
C ARG A 112 13.03 2.63 -6.47
N THR A 113 13.51 2.42 -7.69
CA THR A 113 12.91 1.46 -8.63
C THR A 113 12.95 0.04 -8.07
N LEU A 114 14.08 -0.35 -7.50
CA LEU A 114 14.25 -1.65 -6.86
C LEU A 114 13.32 -1.80 -5.65
N TYR A 115 13.25 -0.78 -4.78
CA TYR A 115 12.34 -0.77 -3.63
C TYR A 115 10.88 -0.91 -4.08
N MET A 116 10.45 -0.17 -5.09
CA MET A 116 9.05 -0.18 -5.57
C MET A 116 8.68 -1.51 -6.22
N THR A 117 9.58 -2.10 -7.01
CA THR A 117 9.36 -3.43 -7.60
C THR A 117 9.28 -4.52 -6.53
N LEU A 118 10.18 -4.52 -5.54
CA LEU A 118 10.12 -5.43 -4.40
C LEU A 118 8.83 -5.24 -3.58
N TYR A 119 8.45 -4.00 -3.29
CA TYR A 119 7.27 -3.69 -2.48
C TYR A 119 5.95 -4.13 -3.14
N THR A 120 5.90 -4.15 -4.47
CA THR A 120 4.71 -4.55 -5.24
C THR A 120 4.65 -6.04 -5.55
N THR A 121 5.81 -6.72 -5.66
CA THR A 121 5.91 -8.15 -6.00
C THR A 121 5.93 -9.05 -4.78
N ILE A 122 6.52 -8.62 -3.67
CA ILE A 122 6.59 -9.41 -2.44
C ILE A 122 5.23 -9.41 -1.77
N SER A 123 4.49 -10.49 -2.01
CA SER A 123 3.17 -10.77 -1.40
C SER A 123 3.23 -11.90 -0.37
N HIS A 124 4.42 -12.27 0.09
CA HIS A 124 4.59 -13.32 1.09
C HIS A 124 4.70 -12.71 2.50
N ASP A 125 3.76 -13.05 3.38
CA ASP A 125 3.85 -12.81 4.83
C ASP A 125 5.08 -13.49 5.47
N THR A 126 5.77 -14.38 4.74
CA THR A 126 6.98 -15.07 5.19
C THR A 126 8.21 -14.16 5.31
N LEU A 127 8.24 -12.98 4.67
CA LEU A 127 9.31 -11.98 4.87
C LEU A 127 9.04 -11.02 6.03
N ALA A 128 7.79 -10.95 6.53
CA ALA A 128 7.52 -10.32 7.82
C ALA A 128 8.09 -11.15 8.99
N PHE A 129 8.16 -12.49 8.83
CA PHE A 129 8.90 -13.35 9.77
C PHE A 129 10.41 -13.12 9.74
N ALA A 130 10.99 -12.76 8.59
CA ALA A 130 12.41 -12.39 8.51
C ALA A 130 12.74 -11.07 9.23
N ARG A 131 11.78 -10.14 9.36
CA ARG A 131 11.88 -8.99 10.27
C ARG A 131 11.84 -9.40 11.75
N THR A 132 11.34 -10.60 12.04
CA THR A 132 11.08 -11.10 13.38
C THR A 132 12.01 -12.27 13.72
N GLU A 133 13.28 -12.19 13.34
CA GLU A 133 14.35 -13.02 13.92
C GLU A 133 14.61 -12.69 15.41
N ARG A 134 13.56 -12.36 16.17
CA ARG A 134 13.54 -12.41 17.63
C ARG A 134 12.10 -12.27 18.11
N SER A 135 11.48 -13.41 18.41
CA SER A 135 10.48 -13.61 19.48
C SER A 135 9.43 -14.65 19.07
N ALA A 136 9.87 -15.88 18.80
CA ALA A 136 9.01 -17.04 19.08
C ALA A 136 9.03 -17.41 20.58
N ASN A 137 9.96 -16.82 21.36
CA ASN A 137 10.19 -17.15 22.76
C ASN A 137 9.82 -16.01 23.75
N ASP A 138 9.31 -14.86 23.29
CA ASP A 138 9.18 -13.67 24.14
C ASP A 138 7.79 -12.99 24.12
N TRP A 139 6.72 -13.62 23.62
CA TRP A 139 5.37 -13.00 23.72
C TRP A 139 4.21 -13.99 23.91
N PRO A 140 3.59 -14.05 25.11
CA PRO A 140 2.40 -14.87 25.37
C PRO A 140 1.11 -14.34 24.71
N CYS A 141 1.10 -13.16 24.08
CA CYS A 141 -0.16 -12.55 23.62
C CYS A 141 -0.55 -12.78 22.15
N THR A 142 0.29 -13.38 21.30
CA THR A 142 -0.07 -13.59 19.88
C THR A 142 -1.00 -14.79 19.68
N SER A 143 -0.91 -15.82 20.53
CA SER A 143 -1.80 -16.98 20.48
C SER A 143 -3.25 -16.65 20.81
N ARG A 144 -3.49 -15.68 21.71
CA ARG A 144 -4.84 -15.21 22.08
C ARG A 144 -5.48 -14.33 21.00
N ALA A 145 -4.68 -13.59 20.24
CA ALA A 145 -5.18 -12.77 19.14
C ALA A 145 -5.72 -13.65 18.00
N GLN A 146 -4.98 -14.70 17.61
CA GLN A 146 -5.44 -15.61 16.55
C GLN A 146 -6.68 -16.43 16.94
N SER A 147 -6.82 -16.84 18.20
CA SER A 147 -8.05 -17.52 18.67
C SER A 147 -9.27 -16.60 18.62
N GLN A 148 -9.13 -15.32 18.99
CA GLN A 148 -10.23 -14.34 18.95
C GLN A 148 -10.66 -14.00 17.50
N TYR A 149 -9.76 -14.03 16.52
CA TYR A 149 -10.13 -13.84 15.11
C TYR A 149 -10.90 -15.04 14.53
N GLN A 150 -10.63 -16.25 15.00
CA GLN A 150 -11.39 -17.44 14.58
C GLN A 150 -12.80 -17.48 15.18
N GLU A 151 -12.99 -17.03 16.43
CA GLU A 151 -14.32 -16.89 17.03
C GLU A 151 -15.20 -15.83 16.33
N MET A 152 -14.62 -14.69 15.92
CA MET A 152 -15.37 -13.62 15.27
C MET A 152 -15.82 -13.91 13.83
N ASN A 153 -15.30 -14.97 13.19
CA ASN A 153 -15.54 -15.27 11.78
C ASN A 153 -16.25 -16.62 11.56
N VAL A 154 -16.86 -17.19 12.60
CA VAL A 154 -17.79 -18.31 12.46
C VAL A 154 -19.08 -17.78 11.85
N PRO A 155 -19.48 -18.19 10.62
CA PRO A 155 -20.79 -17.86 10.10
C PRO A 155 -21.83 -18.47 11.04
N ALA A 156 -22.75 -17.66 11.56
CA ALA A 156 -23.84 -18.13 12.39
C ALA A 156 -24.62 -19.22 11.64
N THR A 157 -24.34 -20.49 11.96
CA THR A 157 -25.21 -21.60 11.63
C THR A 157 -26.56 -21.31 12.27
N PRO A 158 -27.69 -21.40 11.55
CA PRO A 158 -29.00 -21.20 12.15
C PRO A 158 -29.33 -22.42 13.01
N THR A 159 -28.74 -22.49 14.20
CA THR A 159 -29.03 -23.49 15.22
C THR A 159 -30.26 -23.04 16.00
N GLU A 160 -31.39 -23.68 15.70
CA GLU A 160 -32.60 -24.04 16.50
C GLU A 160 -33.14 -23.17 17.66
N GLU A 161 -32.43 -22.17 18.17
CA GLU A 161 -32.86 -21.32 19.29
C GLU A 161 -33.84 -20.20 18.87
N ALA A 162 -34.04 -20.00 17.55
CA ALA A 162 -35.00 -19.03 17.03
C ALA A 162 -36.46 -19.53 17.05
N ALA A 163 -36.70 -20.84 17.24
CA ALA A 163 -38.04 -21.43 17.26
C ALA A 163 -38.71 -21.32 18.65
N GLY A 164 -37.96 -21.47 19.74
CA GLY A 164 -38.47 -21.39 21.12
C GLY A 164 -38.79 -19.97 21.58
N LEU A 165 -38.04 -18.98 21.11
CA LEU A 165 -38.26 -17.57 21.49
C LEU A 165 -39.48 -16.94 20.78
N ARG A 166 -39.87 -17.43 19.61
CA ARG A 166 -41.07 -16.93 18.90
C ARG A 166 -42.38 -17.39 19.56
N THR A 167 -42.41 -18.56 20.20
CA THR A 167 -43.58 -19.05 20.94
C THR A 167 -43.77 -18.34 22.27
N VAL A 168 -42.67 -18.00 22.96
CA VAL A 168 -42.71 -17.27 24.24
C VAL A 168 -43.08 -15.79 24.06
N ILE A 169 -42.68 -15.16 22.94
CA ILE A 169 -43.03 -13.75 22.66
C ILE A 169 -44.48 -13.60 22.17
N GLN A 170 -45.05 -14.58 21.46
CA GLN A 170 -46.46 -14.52 21.08
C GLN A 170 -47.42 -14.74 22.26
N SER A 171 -47.04 -15.51 23.29
CA SER A 171 -47.93 -15.75 24.44
C SER A 171 -48.08 -14.55 25.37
N LYS A 172 -47.13 -13.60 25.36
CA LYS A 172 -47.16 -12.40 26.21
C LYS A 172 -47.90 -11.20 25.59
N LYS A 173 -48.20 -11.21 24.28
CA LYS A 173 -48.71 -10.01 23.59
C LYS A 173 -50.24 -9.94 23.46
N TYR A 174 -50.98 -11.05 23.58
CA TYR A 174 -52.45 -11.06 23.50
C TYR A 174 -53.09 -12.13 24.40
N PRO A 175 -53.46 -11.81 25.65
CA PRO A 175 -54.05 -12.79 26.56
C PRO A 175 -55.55 -13.10 26.32
N LEU A 176 -56.22 -12.54 25.30
CA LEU A 176 -57.68 -12.58 25.18
C LEU A 176 -58.26 -13.25 23.92
N LEU A 177 -57.54 -14.15 23.25
CA LEU A 177 -58.11 -14.96 22.16
C LEU A 177 -57.87 -16.46 22.38
N ARG A 178 -58.38 -16.97 23.50
CA ARG A 178 -58.56 -18.41 23.72
C ARG A 178 -59.96 -18.64 24.32
N ARG A 179 -60.94 -18.86 23.44
CA ARG A 179 -62.12 -19.68 23.73
C ARG A 179 -61.90 -21.03 23.06
#